data_AF-A0A418ZSY1-F1
#
_entry.id   AF-A0A418ZSY1-F1
#
_cell.length_a   1.000
_cell.length_b   1.000
_cell.length_c   1.000
_cell.angle_alpha   90.00
_cell.angle_beta   90.00
_cell.angle_gamma   90.00
#
_symmetry.space_group_name_H-M   'P 1'
#
loop_
_entity.id
_entity.type
_entity.pdbx_description
1 polymer ?
#
loop_
_entity_poly.entity_id
_entity_poly.type
_entity_poly.pdbx_seq_one_letter_code
_entity_poly.pdbx_strand_id
1 'polypeptide(L)'
;MLSYLAGLGTGLSLIMAIGAQNAFVLKQGLLGRHVLAVCLFCAVSDALLIGLGVGGMSVIGARMPALVEAMRWGGVAFLLWYGARAFRAAWRGGAALRP
;
A
#
# COMPACT_ATOMS: atom_id res chain seq x y z
N MET A 1 -10.07 -24.39 10.05
CA MET A 1 -10.45 -23.14 10.75
C MET A 1 -9.32 -22.11 10.71
N LEU A 2 -8.09 -22.44 11.12
CA LEU A 2 -6.92 -21.53 11.04
C LEU A 2 -6.66 -20.99 9.61
N SER A 3 -6.73 -21.84 8.59
CA SER A 3 -6.49 -21.43 7.20
C SER A 3 -7.51 -20.42 6.67
N TYR A 4 -8.75 -20.47 7.19
CA TYR A 4 -9.79 -19.52 6.83
C TYR A 4 -9.50 -18.14 7.44
N LEU A 5 -9.10 -18.09 8.72
CA LEU A 5 -8.67 -16.84 9.35
C LEU A 5 -7.38 -16.29 8.73
N ALA A 6 -6.43 -17.15 8.34
CA ALA A 6 -5.22 -16.72 7.65
C ALA A 6 -5.53 -16.14 6.27
N GLY A 7 -6.38 -16.80 5.48
CA GLY A 7 -6.84 -16.30 4.18
C GLY A 7 -7.66 -15.00 4.30
N LEU A 8 -8.51 -14.90 5.32
CA LEU A 8 -9.24 -13.67 5.63
C LEU A 8 -8.28 -12.54 6.02
N GLY A 9 -7.29 -12.83 6.87
CA GLY A 9 -6.29 -11.87 7.33
C GLY A 9 -5.39 -11.37 6.20
N THR A 10 -4.95 -12.26 5.31
CA THR A 10 -4.16 -11.87 4.13
C THR A 10 -4.99 -11.05 3.15
N GLY A 11 -6.23 -11.46 2.85
CA GLY A 11 -7.15 -10.70 2.00
C GLY A 11 -7.46 -9.31 2.54
N LEU A 12 -7.73 -9.21 3.85
CA LEU A 12 -7.93 -7.93 4.53
C LEU A 12 -6.66 -7.07 4.47
N SER A 13 -5.47 -7.66 4.65
CA SER A 13 -4.20 -6.91 4.57
C SER A 13 -3.92 -6.35 3.17
N LEU A 14 -4.30 -7.08 2.12
CA LEU A 14 -4.13 -6.68 0.72
C LEU A 14 -5.13 -5.61 0.25
N ILE A 15 -6.36 -5.59 0.79
CA ILE A 15 -7.47 -4.76 0.27
C ILE A 15 -7.85 -3.61 1.21
N MET A 16 -7.80 -3.80 2.53
CA MET A 16 -8.25 -2.79 3.51
C MET A 16 -7.38 -1.53 3.49
N ALA A 17 -6.10 -1.68 3.14
CA ALA A 17 -5.21 -0.55 2.92
C ALA A 17 -5.50 0.07 1.54
N ILE A 18 -6.61 0.80 1.41
CA ILE A 18 -6.77 1.70 0.25
C ILE A 18 -5.64 2.74 0.35
N GLY A 19 -4.63 2.56 -0.50
CA GLY A 19 -3.50 3.47 -0.60
C GLY A 19 -3.94 4.85 -1.08
N ALA A 20 -3.12 5.86 -0.81
CA ALA A 20 -3.37 7.23 -1.26
C ALA A 20 -3.56 7.34 -2.78
N GLN A 21 -2.87 6.49 -3.55
CA GLN A 21 -3.02 6.43 -5.01
C GLN A 21 -4.40 5.94 -5.43
N ASN A 22 -4.89 4.82 -4.86
CA ASN A 22 -6.22 4.28 -5.16
C ASN A 22 -7.35 5.22 -4.69
N ALA A 23 -7.19 5.89 -3.54
CA ALA A 23 -8.15 6.90 -3.08
C ALA A 23 -8.18 8.14 -4.00
N PHE A 24 -7.03 8.57 -4.50
CA PHE A 24 -6.92 9.70 -5.43
C PHE A 24 -7.54 9.38 -6.79
N VAL A 25 -7.25 8.20 -7.35
CA VAL A 25 -7.86 7.71 -8.60
C VAL A 25 -9.38 7.64 -8.45
N LEU A 26 -9.88 7.09 -7.33
CA LEU A 26 -11.32 7.02 -7.06
C LEU A 26 -11.95 8.42 -6.95
N LYS A 27 -11.28 9.35 -6.28
CA LYS A 27 -11.74 10.76 -6.17
C LYS A 27 -11.81 11.43 -7.54
N GLN A 28 -10.80 11.25 -8.40
CA GLN A 28 -10.81 11.80 -9.77
C GLN A 28 -11.87 11.10 -10.64
N GLY A 29 -12.07 9.79 -10.45
CA GLY A 29 -13.15 9.00 -11.04
C GLY A 29 -14.53 9.57 -10.72
N LEU A 30 -14.80 9.83 -9.44
CA LEU A 30 -16.04 10.43 -8.95
C LEU A 30 -16.25 11.87 -9.45
N LEU A 31 -15.17 12.64 -9.59
CA LEU A 31 -15.21 14.00 -10.12
C LEU A 31 -15.34 14.05 -11.65
N GLY A 32 -15.23 12.91 -12.35
CA GLY A 32 -15.37 12.81 -13.80
C GLY A 32 -14.28 13.55 -14.60
N ARG A 33 -13.15 13.92 -13.97
CA ARG A 33 -12.09 14.73 -14.59
C ARG A 33 -10.86 13.88 -14.86
N HIS A 34 -10.43 13.82 -16.13
CA HIS A 34 -9.17 13.23 -16.58
C HIS A 34 -8.87 11.80 -16.03
N VAL A 35 -9.90 11.01 -15.77
CA VAL A 35 -9.79 9.68 -15.13
C VAL A 35 -8.83 8.77 -15.88
N LEU A 36 -8.95 8.71 -17.22
CA LEU A 36 -8.08 7.90 -18.07
C LEU A 36 -6.61 8.31 -17.95
N ALA A 37 -6.31 9.62 -17.96
CA ALA A 37 -4.94 10.10 -17.86
C ALA A 37 -4.31 9.79 -16.49
N VAL A 38 -5.07 9.95 -15.41
CA VAL A 38 -4.63 9.63 -14.05
C VAL A 38 -4.40 8.12 -13.90
N CYS A 39 -5.32 7.29 -14.39
CA CYS A 39 -5.18 5.83 -14.37
C CYS A 39 -3.95 5.37 -15.17
N LEU A 40 -3.73 5.91 -16.37
CA LEU A 40 -2.57 5.55 -17.20
C LEU A 40 -1.25 5.92 -16.52
N PHE A 41 -1.19 7.12 -15.93
CA PHE A 41 -0.01 7.56 -15.20
C PHE A 41 0.29 6.67 -13.98
N CYS A 42 -0.74 6.33 -13.19
CA CYS A 42 -0.59 5.39 -12.08
C CYS A 42 -0.15 4.01 -12.56
N ALA A 43 -0.80 3.45 -13.58
CA ALA A 43 -0.48 2.12 -14.10
C ALA A 43 0.95 2.04 -14.64
N VAL A 44 1.41 3.07 -15.37
CA VAL A 44 2.79 3.15 -15.87
C VAL A 44 3.78 3.25 -14.71
N SER A 45 3.48 4.09 -13.71
CA SER A 45 4.33 4.25 -12.53
C SER A 45 4.47 2.93 -11.76
N ASP A 46 3.36 2.22 -11.53
CA ASP A 46 3.37 0.93 -10.85
C ASP A 46 4.12 -0.13 -11.66
N ALA A 47 3.92 -0.19 -12.98
CA ALA A 47 4.63 -1.12 -13.85
C ALA A 47 6.15 -0.88 -13.83
N LEU A 48 6.58 0.39 -13.88
CA LEU A 48 8.00 0.76 -13.80
C LEU A 48 8.58 0.42 -12.43
N LEU A 49 7.91 0.77 -11.34
CA LEU A 49 8.36 0.49 -9.98
C LEU A 49 8.46 -1.01 -9.70
N ILE A 50 7.46 -1.80 -10.14
CA ILE A 50 7.48 -3.25 -10.01
C ILE A 50 8.62 -3.84 -10.85
N GLY A 51 8.76 -3.40 -12.10
CA GLY A 51 9.82 -3.87 -12.99
C GLY A 51 11.22 -3.61 -12.44
N LEU A 52 11.47 -2.38 -11.96
CA LEU A 52 12.73 -2.00 -11.32
C LEU A 52 12.96 -2.75 -10.01
N GLY A 53 11.90 -2.93 -9.21
CA GLY A 53 11.97 -3.67 -7.95
C GLY A 53 12.35 -5.13 -8.17
N VAL A 54 11.58 -5.86 -8.99
CA VAL A 54 11.81 -7.29 -9.25
C VAL A 54 13.13 -7.52 -9.99
N GLY A 55 13.44 -6.69 -10.98
CA GLY A 55 14.69 -6.79 -11.74
C GLY A 55 15.93 -6.45 -10.91
N GLY A 56 15.85 -5.45 -10.04
CA GLY A 56 16.98 -4.98 -9.23
C GLY A 56 17.23 -5.80 -7.95
N MET A 57 16.19 -6.43 -7.39
CA MET A 57 16.27 -7.11 -6.09
C MET A 57 17.28 -8.28 -6.09
N SER A 58 17.41 -9.00 -7.21
CA SER A 58 18.36 -10.11 -7.35
C SER A 58 19.82 -9.65 -7.26
N VAL A 59 20.15 -8.52 -7.89
CA VAL A 59 21.49 -7.92 -7.88
C VAL A 59 21.81 -7.30 -6.53
N ILE A 60 20.84 -6.59 -5.94
CA ILE A 60 21.00 -5.96 -4.63
C ILE A 60 21.18 -7.01 -3.53
N GLY A 61 20.41 -8.10 -3.57
CA GLY A 61 20.52 -9.19 -2.60
C GLY A 61 21.90 -9.86 -2.61
N ALA A 62 22.52 -10.00 -3.78
CA ALA A 62 23.84 -10.62 -3.92
C ALA A 62 24.99 -9.71 -3.51
N ARG A 63 24.89 -8.39 -3.78
CA ARG A 63 25.99 -7.43 -3.52
C ARG A 63 25.88 -6.69 -2.18
N MET A 64 24.66 -6.47 -1.69
CA MET A 64 24.38 -5.65 -0.51
C MET A 64 23.25 -6.26 0.34
N PRO A 65 23.47 -7.42 0.99
CA PRO A 65 22.46 -8.09 1.81
C PRO A 65 21.98 -7.22 2.99
N ALA A 66 22.85 -6.35 3.53
CA ALA A 66 22.48 -5.40 4.59
C ALA A 66 21.40 -4.39 4.15
N LEU A 67 21.36 -4.02 2.86
CA LEU A 67 20.34 -3.10 2.34
C LEU A 67 18.96 -3.77 2.27
N VAL A 68 18.93 -5.05 1.91
CA VAL A 68 17.68 -5.85 1.92
C VAL A 68 17.13 -5.97 3.34
N GLU A 69 18.01 -6.23 4.31
CA GLU A 69 17.64 -6.31 5.72
C GLU A 69 17.14 -4.95 6.25
N ALA A 70 17.80 -3.85 5.88
CA ALA A 70 17.37 -2.50 6.22
C ALA A 70 16.01 -2.15 5.59
N MET A 71 15.77 -2.51 4.33
CA MET A 71 14.47 -2.33 3.68
C MET A 71 13.37 -3.14 4.37
N ARG A 72 13.67 -4.37 4.79
CA ARG A 72 12.73 -5.22 5.54
C ARG A 72 12.31 -4.57 6.86
N TRP A 73 13.28 -4.17 7.69
CA TRP A 73 12.99 -3.52 8.96
C TRP A 73 12.39 -2.13 8.79
N GLY A 74 12.77 -1.39 7.74
CA GLY A 74 12.14 -0.14 7.36
C GLY A 74 10.66 -0.31 7.02
N GLY A 75 10.32 -1.35 6.24
CA GLY A 75 8.94 -1.72 5.94
C GLY A 75 8.14 -2.08 7.19
N VAL A 76 8.71 -2.88 8.10
CA VAL A 76 8.09 -3.21 9.39
C VAL A 76 7.84 -1.95 10.22
N ALA A 77 8.83 -1.08 10.37
CA ALA A 77 8.70 0.17 11.12
C ALA A 77 7.62 1.09 10.51
N PHE A 78 7.61 1.21 9.19
CA PHE A 78 6.61 1.99 8.47
C PHE A 78 5.19 1.44 8.68
N LEU A 79 4.99 0.13 8.54
CA LEU A 79 3.70 -0.52 8.74
C LEU A 79 3.22 -0.41 10.19
N LEU A 80 4.11 -0.58 11.17
CA LEU A 80 3.79 -0.40 12.58
C LEU A 80 3.38 1.04 12.89
N TRP A 81 4.12 2.02 12.36
CA TRP A 81 3.78 3.43 12.54
C TRP A 81 2.44 3.80 11.89
N TYR A 82 2.23 3.37 10.64
CA TYR A 82 0.99 3.61 9.91
C TYR A 82 -0.21 2.94 10.59
N GLY A 83 -0.05 1.67 11.00
CA GLY A 83 -1.05 0.92 11.75
C GLY A 83 -1.39 1.59 13.08
N ALA A 84 -0.38 2.03 13.85
CA ALA A 84 -0.59 2.78 15.08
C ALA A 84 -1.29 4.13 14.84
N ARG A 85 -1.04 4.79 13.70
CA ARG A 85 -1.75 6.01 13.31
C ARG A 85 -3.21 5.74 12.98
N ALA A 86 -3.49 4.70 12.22
CA ALA A 86 -4.85 4.27 11.88
C ALA A 86 -5.63 3.84 13.13
N PHE A 87 -5.00 3.06 14.02
CA PHE A 87 -5.58 2.64 15.29
C PHE A 87 -5.93 3.83 16.19
N ARG A 88 -5.02 4.80 16.31
CA ARG A 88 -5.30 6.06 17.04
C ARG A 88 -6.43 6.85 16.40
N ALA A 89 -6.55 6.89 15.08
CA ALA A 89 -7.63 7.57 14.39
C ALA A 89 -8.99 6.89 14.64
N ALA A 90 -9.03 5.54 14.63
CA ALA A 90 -10.21 4.76 14.97
C ALA A 90 -10.62 4.99 16.44
N TRP A 91 -9.67 4.95 17.36
CA TRP A 91 -9.92 5.15 18.80
C TRP A 91 -10.40 6.57 19.14
N ARG A 92 -9.87 7.59 18.44
CA ARG A 92 -10.27 8.99 18.66
C ARG A 92 -11.69 9.31 18.17
N GLY A 93 -12.35 8.41 17.42
CA GLY A 93 -13.77 8.47 17.12
C GLY A 93 -14.23 9.85 16.61
N GLY A 94 -13.86 10.20 15.37
CA GLY A 94 -14.21 11.50 14.76
C GLY A 94 -14.80 11.43 13.35
N ALA A 95 -14.79 10.26 12.72
CA ALA A 95 -15.38 10.04 11.39
C ALA A 95 -16.79 9.44 11.52
N ALA A 96 -17.64 10.05 12.35
CA ALA A 96 -19.07 9.87 12.14
C ALA A 96 -19.37 10.49 10.76
N LEU A 97 -19.73 9.67 9.77
CA LEU A 97 -20.44 10.18 8.59
C LEU A 97 -21.70 10.86 9.14
N ARG A 98 -21.62 12.19 9.28
CA ARG A 98 -22.80 13.01 9.46
C ARG A 98 -23.50 13.00 8.10
N PRO A 99 -24.75 12.51 8.02
CA PRO A 99 -25.53 12.51 6.78
C PRO A 99 -25.75 13.93 6.27
#